data_AF-A0A1H0XIT1-F1
#
_entry.id   AF-A0A1H0XIT1-F1
#
_cell.length_a   1.000
_cell.length_b   1.000
_cell.length_c   1.000
_cell.angle_alpha   90.00
_cell.angle_beta   90.00
_cell.angle_gamma   90.00
#
_symmetry.space_group_name_H-M   'P 1'
#
loop_
_entity.id
_entity.type
_entity.pdbx_description
1 polymer ?
#
loop_
_entity_poly.entity_id
_entity_poly.type
_entity_poly.pdbx_seq_one_letter_code
_entity_poly.pdbx_strand_id
1 'polypeptide(L)' 'MIKIIDNQKLELQYKEGFGSWTYHLRLPGTADIKGKWGHLKVSGTIDDFEVKNIYLAPRKGEDKIISINK' A
#
# COMPACT_ATOMS: atom_id res chain seq x y z
N MET A 1 12.47 -9.64 5.33
CA MET A 1 11.11 -9.41 4.80
C MET A 1 10.21 -9.21 6.01
N ILE A 2 9.39 -8.16 6.06
CA ILE A 2 8.50 -7.87 7.20
C ILE A 2 7.07 -8.18 6.75
N LYS A 3 6.33 -8.96 7.55
CA LYS A 3 4.90 -9.17 7.32
C LYS A 3 4.15 -7.92 7.74
N ILE A 4 3.36 -7.34 6.84
CA ILE A 4 2.64 -6.08 7.09
C ILE A 4 1.20 -6.34 7.50
N ILE A 5 0.51 -7.26 6.80
CA ILE A 5 -0.90 -7.59 7.00
C ILE A 5 -1.08 -9.10 6.83
N ASP A 6 -2.11 -9.66 7.48
CA ASP A 6 -2.55 -11.03 7.30
C ASP A 6 -4.07 -11.13 7.40
N ASN A 7 -4.73 -11.66 6.36
CA ASN A 7 -6.18 -11.94 6.34
C ASN A 7 -7.07 -10.81 6.91
N GLN A 8 -6.70 -9.56 6.66
CA GLN A 8 -7.43 -8.39 7.13
C GLN A 8 -8.16 -7.74 5.96
N LYS A 9 -9.46 -7.47 6.16
CA LYS A 9 -10.24 -6.68 5.19
C LYS A 9 -9.77 -5.24 5.17
N LEU A 10 -9.56 -4.71 3.97
CA LEU A 10 -9.19 -3.32 3.73
C LEU A 10 -10.26 -2.62 2.89
N GLU A 11 -10.33 -1.30 3.02
CA GLU A 11 -11.22 -0.48 2.22
C GLU A 11 -10.49 0.03 0.97
N LEU A 12 -11.09 -0.20 -0.21
CA LEU A 12 -10.64 0.42 -1.46
C LEU A 12 -11.05 1.89 -1.47
N GLN A 13 -10.07 2.77 -1.32
CA GLN A 13 -10.30 4.21 -1.32
C GLN A 13 -10.24 4.76 -2.74
N TYR A 14 -11.20 5.62 -3.08
CA TYR A 14 -11.23 6.38 -4.31
C TYR A 14 -10.99 7.87 -4.04
N LYS A 15 -10.09 8.48 -4.81
CA LYS A 15 -9.85 9.92 -4.78
C LYS A 15 -9.58 10.45 -6.18
N GLU A 16 -10.55 11.19 -6.71
CA GLU A 16 -10.43 11.86 -8.00
C GLU A 16 -9.21 12.80 -8.04
N GLY A 17 -8.51 12.82 -9.18
CA GLY A 17 -7.33 13.66 -9.38
C GLY A 17 -6.08 13.22 -8.61
N PHE A 18 -6.09 12.04 -7.96
CA PHE A 18 -4.94 11.55 -7.18
C PHE A 18 -3.94 10.72 -8.00
N GLY A 19 -3.91 10.92 -9.32
CA GLY A 19 -2.96 10.32 -10.25
C GLY A 19 -2.92 8.80 -10.14
N SER A 20 -1.70 8.24 -10.08
CA SER A 20 -1.48 6.80 -9.90
C SER A 20 -2.01 6.26 -8.56
N TRP A 21 -2.62 7.06 -7.69
CA TRP A 21 -3.22 6.64 -6.42
C TRP A 21 -4.72 6.86 -6.38
N THR A 22 -5.35 7.12 -7.53
CA THR A 22 -6.81 7.32 -7.62
C THR A 22 -7.58 6.21 -6.90
N TYR A 23 -7.24 4.94 -7.16
CA TYR A 23 -7.62 3.81 -6.32
C TYR A 23 -6.44 3.36 -5.47
N HIS A 24 -6.62 3.29 -4.16
CA HIS A 24 -5.56 2.92 -3.24
C HIS A 24 -6.06 2.20 -1.99
N LEU A 25 -5.16 1.43 -1.38
CA LEU A 25 -5.37 0.81 -0.08
C LEU A 25 -4.40 1.43 0.92
N ARG A 26 -4.90 1.73 2.12
CA ARG A 26 -4.07 2.07 3.28
C ARG A 26 -3.70 0.80 4.02
N LEU A 27 -2.41 0.61 4.28
CA LEU A 27 -1.89 -0.58 4.95
C LEU A 27 -1.64 -0.28 6.43
N PRO A 28 -2.46 -0.79 7.38
CA PRO A 28 -2.33 -0.47 8.79
C PRO A 28 -0.99 -0.89 9.39
N GLY A 29 -0.51 -0.15 10.38
CA GLY A 29 0.72 -0.47 11.12
C GLY A 29 2.01 -0.20 10.32
N THR A 30 1.92 0.59 9.24
CA THR A 30 3.07 0.92 8.39
C THR A 30 3.62 2.32 8.64
N ALA A 31 2.97 3.14 9.46
CA ALA A 31 3.40 4.51 9.76
C ALA A 31 4.90 4.58 10.13
N ASP A 32 5.34 3.71 11.04
CA ASP A 32 6.71 3.71 11.58
C ASP A 32 7.75 3.01 10.71
N ILE A 33 7.33 2.40 9.58
CA ILE A 33 8.28 1.78 8.65
C ILE A 33 9.13 2.89 8.01
N LYS A 34 10.43 2.88 8.31
CA LYS A 34 11.42 3.80 7.75
C LYS A 34 11.90 3.30 6.39
N GLY A 35 11.98 4.20 5.41
CA GLY A 35 12.57 3.89 4.11
C GLY A 35 12.54 5.09 3.18
N LYS A 36 13.45 5.10 2.20
CA LYS A 36 13.49 6.10 1.15
C LYS A 36 12.40 5.82 0.10
N TRP A 37 11.83 6.87 -0.47
CA TRP A 37 10.95 6.74 -1.64
C TRP A 37 11.64 5.92 -2.74
N GLY A 38 10.89 5.04 -3.41
CA GLY A 38 11.43 4.14 -4.45
C GLY A 38 12.13 2.86 -3.94
N HIS A 39 12.43 2.77 -2.64
CA HIS A 39 13.04 1.57 -2.05
C HIS A 39 12.03 0.68 -1.32
N LEU A 40 10.95 1.24 -0.81
CA LEU A 40 9.90 0.47 -0.14
C LEU A 40 8.98 -0.15 -1.19
N LYS A 41 9.05 -1.48 -1.29
CA LYS A 41 8.17 -2.28 -2.14
C LYS A 41 7.50 -3.36 -1.31
N VAL A 42 6.28 -3.69 -1.68
CA VAL A 42 5.51 -4.78 -1.08
C VAL A 42 5.09 -5.78 -2.14
N SER A 43 4.84 -6.99 -1.69
CA SER A 43 4.33 -8.08 -2.49
C SER A 43 3.49 -8.98 -1.59
N GLY A 44 2.51 -9.67 -2.17
CA GLY A 44 1.56 -10.49 -1.43
C GLY A 44 0.35 -10.81 -2.31
N THR A 45 -0.76 -11.09 -1.66
CA THR A 45 -2.03 -11.40 -2.33
C THR A 45 -3.12 -10.53 -1.74
N ILE A 46 -4.00 -10.01 -2.59
CA ILE A 46 -5.25 -9.35 -2.21
C ILE A 46 -6.36 -10.25 -2.74
N ASP A 47 -7.14 -10.83 -1.84
CA ASP A 47 -8.05 -11.94 -2.16
C ASP A 47 -7.28 -13.05 -2.90
N ASP A 48 -7.61 -13.31 -4.17
CA ASP A 48 -6.98 -14.32 -5.02
C ASP A 48 -5.98 -13.72 -6.02
N PHE A 49 -5.73 -12.41 -5.97
CA PHE A 49 -4.87 -11.70 -6.92
C PHE A 49 -3.49 -11.42 -6.35
N GLU A 50 -2.47 -11.87 -7.07
CA GLU A 50 -1.08 -11.62 -6.71
C GLU A 50 -0.66 -10.18 -7.02
N VAL A 51 -0.08 -9.51 -6.02
CA VAL A 51 0.56 -8.20 -6.18
C VAL A 51 2.06 -8.34 -5.95
N LYS A 52 2.87 -7.88 -6.92
CA LYS A 52 4.33 -7.94 -6.87
C LYS A 52 4.95 -6.58 -7.13
N ASN A 53 6.03 -6.29 -6.39
CA ASN A 53 6.86 -5.10 -6.56
C ASN A 53 6.09 -3.76 -6.56
N ILE A 54 4.99 -3.67 -5.80
CA ILE A 54 4.21 -2.44 -5.70
C ILE A 54 4.92 -1.47 -4.75
N TYR A 55 5.02 -0.21 -5.15
CA TYR A 55 5.60 0.82 -4.28
C TYR A 55 4.71 1.09 -3.08
N LEU A 56 5.33 1.09 -1.90
CA LEU A 56 4.69 1.47 -0.65
C LEU A 56 4.92 2.96 -0.41
N ALA A 57 3.89 3.78 -0.66
CA ALA A 57 4.05 5.22 -0.60
C ALA A 57 4.16 5.72 0.84
N PRO A 58 5.28 6.35 1.24
CA PRO A 58 5.46 6.93 2.55
C PRO A 58 4.53 8.12 2.72
N ARG A 59 3.90 8.20 3.89
CA ARG A 59 3.12 9.36 4.34
C ARG A 59 3.65 9.79 5.70
N LYS A 60 3.65 11.10 5.96
CA LYS A 60 4.22 11.64 7.19
C LYS A 60 3.25 11.40 8.35
N GLY A 61 3.65 10.58 9.32
CA GLY A 61 2.84 10.30 10.52
C GLY A 61 1.57 9.48 10.23
N GLU A 62 1.50 8.88 9.04
CA GLU A 62 0.34 8.15 8.57
C GLU A 62 0.78 6.79 8.04
N ASP A 63 -0.14 5.83 8.09
CA ASP A 63 0.00 4.59 7.36
C ASP A 63 0.19 4.83 5.86
N LYS A 64 1.06 3.99 5.30
CA LYS A 64 1.48 4.02 3.92
C LYS A 64 0.39 3.40 3.04
N ILE A 65 0.40 3.80 1.76
CA ILE A 65 -0.61 3.35 0.80
C ILE A 65 0.02 2.59 -0.37
N ILE A 66 -0.77 1.72 -0.98
CA ILE A 66 -0.46 1.07 -2.27
C ILE A 66 -1.51 1.45 -3.31
N SER A 67 -1.11 1.53 -4.57
CA SER A 67 -2.01 1.79 -5.70
C SER A 67 -2.60 0.50 -6.23
N ILE A 68 -3.90 0.51 -6.55
CA ILE A 68 -4.66 -0.62 -7.13
C ILE A 68 -5.36 -0.16 -8.43
N ASN A 69 -4.62 0.49 -9.32
CA ASN A 69 -5.16 1.01 -10.59
C ASN A 69 -5.08 0.00 -11.76
N LYS A 70 -4.75 -1.26 -11.51
CA LYS A 70 -4.56 -2.29 -12.55
C LYS A 70 -5.32 -3.55 -12.24
#